data_AF-B0EAM7-F1
#
_entry.id   AF-B0EAM7-F1
#
_cell.length_a   1.000
_cell.length_b   1.000
_cell.length_c   1.000
_cell.angle_alpha   90.00
_cell.angle_beta   90.00
_cell.angle_gamma   90.00
#
_symmetry.space_group_name_H-M   'P 1'
#
loop_
_entity.id
_entity.type
_entity.pdbx_description
1 polymer ?
#
loop_
_entity_poly.entity_id
_entity_poly.type
_entity_poly.pdbx_seq_one_letter_code
_entity_poly.pdbx_strand_id
1 'polypeptide(L)'
;MKSNKKDKTLMENKEILYSTLISIDFIERMFVNSTINYEKYVQLCNQEFERFIRIYPLCQFNSISEMYDSFELEHGLGYQRVTTGKPTIIQHKIISNGRLIIEVTTNILSIINFDFMKIYDLQEYLRLLNAINVQLSPFETKNVQFEQNKKELREFESRLKGYKVGDVDKLATASTQLVHLLNSTLNVFKEINN
;
A
#
# COMPACT_ATOMS: atom_id res chain seq x y z
N MET A 1 4.29 -27.78 47.12
CA MET A 1 4.41 -26.33 46.78
C MET A 1 5.29 -26.00 45.55
N LYS A 2 5.79 -26.96 44.75
CA LYS A 2 6.63 -26.67 43.56
C LYS A 2 5.87 -26.56 42.22
N SER A 3 4.66 -27.08 42.07
CA SER A 3 3.92 -27.00 40.78
C SER A 3 3.33 -25.62 40.53
N ASN A 4 2.79 -24.97 41.57
CA ASN A 4 2.13 -23.67 41.48
C ASN A 4 3.02 -22.54 40.90
N LYS A 5 4.35 -22.63 41.07
CA LYS A 5 5.29 -21.64 40.50
C LYS A 5 5.54 -21.85 39.02
N LYS A 6 5.57 -23.11 38.55
CA LYS A 6 5.73 -23.42 37.12
C LYS A 6 4.49 -23.04 36.33
N ASP A 7 3.32 -23.32 36.89
CA ASP A 7 2.04 -22.99 36.26
C ASP A 7 1.85 -21.48 36.14
N LYS A 8 2.23 -20.72 37.18
CA LYS A 8 2.24 -19.26 37.14
C LYS A 8 3.16 -18.69 36.06
N THR A 9 4.39 -19.17 35.96
CA THR A 9 5.34 -18.71 34.93
C THR A 9 4.89 -19.08 33.52
N LEU A 10 4.24 -20.23 33.34
CA LEU A 10 3.67 -20.60 32.04
C LEU A 10 2.54 -19.65 31.64
N MET A 11 1.67 -19.28 32.58
CA MET A 11 0.59 -18.32 32.34
C MET A 11 1.14 -16.94 31.96
N GLU A 12 2.12 -16.43 32.72
CA GLU A 12 2.81 -15.16 32.43
C GLU A 12 3.43 -15.16 31.03
N ASN A 13 4.05 -16.27 30.62
CA ASN A 13 4.60 -16.40 29.26
C ASN A 13 3.50 -16.36 28.19
N LYS A 14 2.35 -17.01 28.43
CA LYS A 14 1.21 -16.99 27.51
C LYS A 14 0.60 -15.60 27.38
N GLU A 15 0.52 -14.84 28.47
CA GLU A 15 0.05 -13.44 28.45
C GLU A 15 0.98 -12.55 27.62
N ILE A 16 2.29 -12.69 27.81
CA ILE A 16 3.30 -11.95 27.01
C ILE A 16 3.18 -12.34 25.54
N LEU A 17 3.04 -13.64 25.23
CA LEU A 17 2.86 -14.11 23.86
C LEU A 17 1.59 -13.53 23.23
N TYR A 18 0.44 -13.57 23.94
CA TYR A 18 -0.81 -12.97 23.47
C TYR A 18 -0.66 -11.49 23.14
N SER A 19 -0.08 -10.70 24.06
CA SER A 19 0.16 -9.27 23.82
C SER A 19 1.08 -9.01 22.61
N THR A 20 2.06 -9.89 22.39
CA THR A 20 2.98 -9.81 21.26
C THR A 20 2.21 -10.07 19.94
N LEU A 21 1.33 -11.05 19.90
CA LEU A 21 0.52 -11.38 18.72
C LEU A 21 -0.43 -10.24 18.34
N ILE A 22 -1.13 -9.67 19.33
CA ILE A 22 -2.00 -8.51 19.12
C ILE A 22 -1.18 -7.32 18.59
N SER A 23 0.02 -7.10 19.13
CA SER A 23 0.90 -6.02 18.68
C SER A 23 1.35 -6.21 17.24
N ILE A 24 1.72 -7.43 16.85
CA ILE A 24 2.08 -7.76 15.46
C ILE A 24 0.89 -7.50 14.53
N ASP A 25 -0.31 -8.01 14.83
CA ASP A 25 -1.49 -7.79 13.99
C ASP A 25 -1.82 -6.30 13.85
N PHE A 26 -1.73 -5.55 14.95
CA PHE A 26 -1.93 -4.11 14.93
C PHE A 26 -0.91 -3.38 14.05
N ILE A 27 0.38 -3.74 14.13
CA ILE A 27 1.44 -3.17 13.29
C ILE A 27 1.19 -3.49 11.81
N GLU A 28 0.78 -4.71 11.46
CA GLU A 28 0.41 -5.07 10.09
C GLU A 28 -0.76 -4.20 9.60
N ARG A 29 -1.82 -4.05 10.40
CA ARG A 29 -2.97 -3.18 10.05
C ARG A 29 -2.55 -1.73 9.87
N MET A 30 -1.73 -1.19 10.77
CA MET A 30 -1.21 0.18 10.64
C MET A 30 -0.42 0.36 9.34
N PHE A 31 0.37 -0.64 8.95
CA PHE A 31 1.13 -0.59 7.71
C PHE A 31 0.24 -0.71 6.46
N VAL A 32 -0.69 -1.67 6.45
CA VAL A 32 -1.69 -1.84 5.36
C VAL A 32 -2.53 -0.59 5.19
N ASN A 33 -2.94 0.05 6.29
CA ASN A 33 -3.68 1.31 6.29
C ASN A 33 -2.78 2.55 6.06
N SER A 34 -1.48 2.36 5.86
CA SER A 34 -0.46 3.41 5.66
C SER A 34 -0.43 4.49 6.75
N THR A 35 -0.76 4.10 7.97
CA THR A 35 -0.57 4.93 9.18
C THR A 35 0.91 5.02 9.57
N ILE A 36 1.72 4.03 9.20
CA ILE A 36 3.18 4.02 9.38
C ILE A 36 3.88 3.75 8.04
N ASN A 37 5.05 4.35 7.86
CA ASN A 37 5.90 4.10 6.69
C ASN A 37 6.66 2.77 6.82
N TYR A 38 7.26 2.32 5.73
CA TYR A 38 7.95 1.03 5.66
C TYR A 38 9.09 0.89 6.67
N GLU A 39 9.92 1.93 6.82
CA GLU A 39 11.05 1.91 7.75
C GLU A 39 10.59 1.71 9.20
N LYS A 40 9.58 2.48 9.63
CA LYS A 40 8.98 2.36 10.96
C LYS A 40 8.28 1.01 11.14
N TYR A 41 7.59 0.52 10.12
CA TYR A 41 6.97 -0.81 10.13
C TYR A 41 8.01 -1.91 10.34
N VAL A 42 9.12 -1.92 9.57
CA VAL A 42 10.18 -2.93 9.70
C VAL A 42 10.79 -2.89 11.10
N GLN A 43 11.06 -1.69 11.62
CA GLN A 43 11.61 -1.53 12.97
C GLN A 43 10.69 -2.12 14.04
N LEU A 44 9.40 -1.74 14.04
CA LEU A 44 8.42 -2.19 15.02
C LEU A 44 8.13 -3.69 14.89
N CYS A 45 7.91 -4.17 13.66
CA CYS A 45 7.61 -5.57 13.40
C CYS A 45 8.80 -6.47 13.77
N ASN A 46 10.05 -6.06 13.49
CA ASN A 46 11.24 -6.83 13.91
C ASN A 46 11.36 -6.95 15.44
N GLN A 47 11.08 -5.87 16.18
CA GLN A 47 11.12 -5.89 17.65
C GLN A 47 10.10 -6.87 18.23
N GLU A 48 8.86 -6.85 17.74
CA GLU A 48 7.83 -7.78 18.20
C GLU A 48 8.11 -9.22 17.72
N PHE A 49 8.68 -9.41 16.53
CA PHE A 49 9.05 -10.73 16.05
C PHE A 49 10.18 -11.37 16.87
N GLU A 50 11.14 -10.57 17.34
CA GLU A 50 12.19 -11.03 18.26
C GLU A 50 11.63 -11.43 19.62
N ARG A 51 10.63 -10.70 20.12
CA ARG A 51 9.89 -11.11 21.32
C ARG A 51 9.13 -12.42 21.10
N PHE A 52 8.45 -12.56 19.97
CA PHE A 52 7.72 -13.77 19.59
C PHE A 52 8.65 -15.00 19.56
N ILE A 53 9.77 -14.92 18.84
CA ILE A 53 10.75 -16.03 18.74
C ILE A 53 11.26 -16.46 20.12
N ARG A 54 11.44 -15.51 21.05
CA ARG A 54 11.91 -15.79 22.41
C ARG A 54 10.84 -16.43 23.30
N ILE A 55 9.58 -15.97 23.21
CA ILE A 55 8.53 -16.36 24.15
C ILE A 55 7.74 -17.59 23.69
N TYR A 56 7.56 -17.79 22.37
CA TYR A 56 6.77 -18.87 21.81
C TYR A 56 7.20 -20.28 22.29
N PRO A 57 8.50 -20.64 22.30
CA PRO A 57 8.95 -21.96 22.77
C PRO A 57 8.65 -22.24 24.25
N LEU A 58 8.43 -21.18 25.05
CA LEU A 58 8.18 -21.28 26.48
C LEU A 58 6.69 -21.53 26.80
N CYS A 59 5.81 -21.40 25.81
CA CYS A 59 4.36 -21.46 25.99
C CYS A 59 3.74 -22.85 25.72
N GLN A 60 4.55 -23.81 25.24
CA GLN A 60 4.18 -25.21 25.04
C GLN A 60 3.01 -25.46 24.06
N PHE A 61 2.91 -24.66 23.00
CA PHE A 61 1.99 -24.93 21.88
C PHE A 61 2.66 -25.84 20.85
N ASN A 62 1.92 -26.76 20.23
CA ASN A 62 2.46 -27.66 19.21
C ASN A 62 2.48 -27.03 17.81
N SER A 63 1.63 -26.02 17.58
CA SER A 63 1.61 -25.27 16.33
C SER A 63 1.14 -23.82 16.52
N ILE A 64 1.44 -22.97 15.54
CA ILE A 64 0.95 -21.59 15.49
C ILE A 64 -0.58 -21.57 15.39
N SER A 65 -1.19 -22.50 14.64
CA SER A 65 -2.66 -22.61 14.55
C SER A 65 -3.28 -22.90 15.91
N GLU A 66 -2.77 -23.94 16.61
CA GLU A 66 -3.25 -24.30 17.95
C GLU A 66 -3.14 -23.12 18.93
N MET A 67 -2.07 -22.33 18.85
CA MET A 67 -1.90 -21.13 19.65
C MET A 67 -2.96 -20.06 19.35
N TYR A 68 -3.26 -19.79 18.07
CA TYR A 68 -4.31 -18.83 17.70
C TYR A 68 -5.69 -19.29 18.14
N ASP A 69 -6.01 -20.57 17.91
CA ASP A 69 -7.27 -21.17 18.32
C ASP A 69 -7.43 -21.12 19.85
N SER A 70 -6.37 -21.43 20.61
CA SER A 70 -6.37 -21.40 22.08
C SER A 70 -6.54 -19.99 22.67
N PHE A 71 -6.16 -18.96 21.91
CA PHE A 71 -6.29 -17.56 22.29
C PHE A 71 -7.51 -16.88 21.68
N GLU A 72 -8.33 -17.61 20.91
CA GLU A 72 -9.49 -17.07 20.20
C GLU A 72 -9.13 -15.89 19.26
N LEU A 73 -7.94 -15.95 18.65
CA LEU A 73 -7.45 -14.92 17.72
C LEU A 73 -7.86 -15.25 16.28
N GLU A 74 -8.22 -14.22 15.51
CA GLU A 74 -8.49 -14.37 14.07
C GLU A 74 -7.23 -14.78 13.29
N HIS A 75 -7.38 -15.70 12.32
CA HIS A 75 -6.33 -16.06 11.36
C HIS A 75 -6.11 -14.99 10.27
N GLY A 76 -5.86 -13.75 10.71
CA GLY A 76 -5.69 -12.57 9.87
C GLY A 76 -4.24 -12.23 9.53
N LEU A 77 -3.94 -10.93 9.45
CA LEU A 77 -2.63 -10.42 9.03
C LEU A 77 -1.51 -10.82 10.00
N GLY A 78 -1.77 -10.75 11.32
CA GLY A 78 -0.83 -11.20 12.34
C GLY A 78 -0.49 -12.69 12.18
N TYR A 79 -1.47 -13.54 11.89
CA TYR A 79 -1.28 -14.98 11.66
C TYR A 79 -0.41 -15.24 10.43
N GLN A 80 -0.69 -14.57 9.32
CA GLN A 80 0.14 -14.64 8.11
C GLN A 80 1.57 -14.18 8.39
N ARG A 81 1.76 -13.12 9.19
CA ARG A 81 3.10 -12.63 9.52
C ARG A 81 3.88 -13.64 10.35
N VAL A 82 3.31 -14.19 11.42
CA VAL A 82 4.03 -15.14 12.29
C VAL A 82 4.33 -16.46 11.60
N THR A 83 3.50 -16.87 10.63
CA THR A 83 3.75 -18.06 9.80
C THR A 83 4.81 -17.81 8.73
N THR A 84 4.88 -16.59 8.19
CA THR A 84 5.81 -16.22 7.11
C THR A 84 7.19 -15.80 7.61
N GLY A 85 7.30 -15.26 8.83
CA GLY A 85 8.58 -14.78 9.38
C GLY A 85 8.73 -13.25 9.38
N LYS A 86 9.94 -12.77 9.69
CA LYS A 86 10.29 -11.33 9.67
C LYS A 86 9.90 -10.70 8.33
N PRO A 87 9.47 -9.43 8.30
CA PRO A 87 9.14 -8.75 7.06
C PRO A 87 10.34 -8.74 6.09
N THR A 88 10.13 -9.25 4.88
CA THR A 88 11.14 -9.22 3.82
C THR A 88 10.83 -8.09 2.84
N ILE A 89 11.87 -7.36 2.42
CA ILE A 89 11.76 -6.19 1.51
C ILE A 89 10.94 -6.50 0.24
N ILE A 90 10.98 -7.75 -0.23
CA ILE A 90 10.34 -8.20 -1.47
C ILE A 90 8.80 -8.22 -1.35
N GLN A 91 8.23 -8.70 -0.25
CA GLN A 91 6.77 -8.78 -0.06
C GLN A 91 6.12 -7.40 0.10
N HIS A 92 6.85 -6.41 0.63
CA HIS A 92 6.32 -5.07 0.91
C HIS A 92 6.33 -4.13 -0.30
N LYS A 93 7.28 -4.30 -1.23
CA LYS A 93 7.22 -3.63 -2.54
C LYS A 93 5.92 -3.97 -3.27
N ILE A 94 5.44 -5.22 -3.17
CA ILE A 94 4.22 -5.66 -3.84
C ILE A 94 2.97 -4.95 -3.27
N ILE A 95 2.84 -4.83 -1.95
CA ILE A 95 1.67 -4.17 -1.32
C ILE A 95 1.69 -2.66 -1.54
N SER A 96 2.85 -2.00 -1.37
CA SER A 96 3.00 -0.56 -1.61
C SER A 96 2.80 -0.20 -3.08
N ASN A 97 3.30 -1.04 -4.00
CA ASN A 97 3.07 -0.86 -5.43
C ASN A 97 1.60 -1.12 -5.78
N GLY A 98 0.97 -2.15 -5.20
CA GLY A 98 -0.45 -2.46 -5.41
C GLY A 98 -1.39 -1.29 -5.08
N ARG A 99 -1.18 -0.64 -3.93
CA ARG A 99 -1.94 0.57 -3.55
C ARG A 99 -1.68 1.72 -4.51
N LEU A 100 -0.41 1.97 -4.84
CA LEU A 100 -0.04 3.05 -5.74
C LEU A 100 -0.62 2.84 -7.15
N ILE A 101 -0.65 1.59 -7.63
CA ILE A 101 -1.31 1.20 -8.88
C ILE A 101 -2.80 1.55 -8.83
N ILE A 102 -3.52 1.15 -7.76
CA ILE A 102 -4.95 1.45 -7.60
C ILE A 102 -5.20 2.96 -7.61
N GLU A 103 -4.41 3.74 -6.87
CA GLU A 103 -4.56 5.18 -6.79
C GLU A 103 -4.30 5.87 -8.15
N VAL A 104 -3.23 5.48 -8.85
CA VAL A 104 -2.93 5.97 -10.21
C VAL A 104 -4.09 5.64 -11.16
N THR A 105 -4.54 4.39 -11.19
CA THR A 105 -5.62 3.96 -12.08
C THR A 105 -6.92 4.73 -11.78
N THR A 106 -7.26 4.92 -10.50
CA THR A 106 -8.47 5.66 -10.09
C THR A 106 -8.41 7.12 -10.53
N ASN A 107 -7.25 7.78 -10.35
CA ASN A 107 -7.06 9.16 -10.77
C ASN A 107 -7.13 9.32 -12.28
N ILE A 108 -6.54 8.40 -13.04
CA ILE A 108 -6.62 8.40 -14.51
C ILE A 108 -8.09 8.24 -14.96
N LEU A 109 -8.80 7.24 -14.43
CA LEU A 109 -10.21 7.00 -14.77
C LEU A 109 -11.10 8.20 -14.41
N SER A 110 -10.77 8.93 -13.34
CA SER A 110 -11.50 10.15 -12.95
C SER A 110 -11.40 11.24 -14.02
N ILE A 111 -10.21 11.48 -14.59
CA ILE A 111 -10.06 12.45 -15.70
C ILE A 111 -10.81 11.98 -16.95
N ILE A 112 -10.75 10.68 -17.26
CA ILE A 112 -11.49 10.10 -18.40
C ILE A 112 -13.00 10.29 -18.21
N ASN A 113 -13.49 10.06 -17.00
CA ASN A 113 -14.91 10.27 -16.67
C ASN A 113 -15.31 11.75 -16.75
N PHE A 114 -14.45 12.68 -16.34
CA PHE A 114 -14.72 14.12 -16.50
C PHE A 114 -14.90 14.50 -17.97
N ASP A 115 -14.04 14.00 -18.86
CA ASP A 115 -14.16 14.25 -20.29
C ASP A 115 -15.48 13.66 -20.85
N PHE A 116 -15.79 12.41 -20.49
CA PHE A 116 -17.03 11.75 -20.88
C PHE A 116 -18.29 12.50 -20.40
N MET A 117 -18.26 13.02 -19.17
CA MET A 117 -19.35 13.80 -18.57
C MET A 117 -19.32 15.28 -18.99
N LYS A 118 -18.35 15.69 -19.83
CA LYS A 118 -18.13 17.08 -20.26
C LYS A 118 -17.98 18.06 -19.08
N ILE A 119 -17.34 17.59 -18.01
CA ILE A 119 -16.99 18.40 -16.84
C ILE A 119 -15.59 18.96 -17.07
N TYR A 120 -15.49 20.28 -17.27
CA TYR A 120 -14.23 20.95 -17.60
C TYR A 120 -13.79 21.90 -16.48
N ASP A 121 -13.55 21.34 -15.30
CA ASP A 121 -12.98 22.06 -14.16
C ASP A 121 -11.45 22.00 -14.22
N LEU A 122 -10.82 23.12 -14.57
CA LEU A 122 -9.36 23.23 -14.69
C LEU A 122 -8.63 22.87 -13.38
N GLN A 123 -9.19 23.22 -12.22
CA GLN A 123 -8.54 22.94 -10.93
C GLN A 123 -8.55 21.45 -10.63
N GLU A 124 -9.67 20.77 -10.88
CA GLU A 124 -9.76 19.33 -10.70
C GLU A 124 -8.87 18.56 -11.68
N TYR A 125 -8.78 18.99 -12.94
CA TYR A 125 -7.84 18.41 -13.91
C TYR A 125 -6.39 18.57 -13.44
N LEU A 126 -5.99 19.76 -12.99
CA LEU A 126 -4.64 20.01 -12.49
C LEU A 126 -4.34 19.21 -11.23
N ARG A 127 -5.29 19.12 -10.30
CA ARG A 127 -5.16 18.35 -9.06
C ARG A 127 -4.93 16.87 -9.35
N LEU A 128 -5.77 16.28 -10.20
CA LEU A 128 -5.66 14.86 -10.57
C LEU A 128 -4.40 14.58 -11.39
N LEU A 129 -4.06 15.45 -12.35
CA LEU A 129 -2.90 15.25 -13.21
C LEU A 129 -1.58 15.36 -12.41
N ASN A 130 -1.49 16.30 -11.48
CA ASN A 130 -0.37 16.36 -10.55
C ASN A 130 -0.29 15.11 -9.66
N ALA A 131 -1.42 14.61 -9.14
CA ALA A 131 -1.44 13.38 -8.36
C ALA A 131 -0.93 12.18 -9.18
N ILE A 132 -1.38 12.04 -10.43
CA ILE A 132 -0.89 11.01 -11.36
C ILE A 132 0.63 11.15 -11.57
N ASN A 133 1.13 12.35 -11.86
CA ASN A 133 2.56 12.58 -12.10
C ASN A 133 3.45 12.25 -10.89
N VAL A 134 2.97 12.59 -9.68
CA VAL A 134 3.65 12.25 -8.42
C VAL A 134 3.61 10.75 -8.17
N GLN A 135 2.47 10.10 -8.39
CA GLN A 135 2.30 8.67 -8.13
C GLN A 135 2.99 7.79 -9.18
N LEU A 136 3.15 8.25 -10.42
CA LEU A 136 3.90 7.56 -11.46
C LEU A 136 5.42 7.70 -11.30
N SER A 137 5.92 8.71 -10.57
CA SER A 137 7.36 8.97 -10.47
C SER A 137 8.19 7.82 -9.87
N PRO A 138 7.71 7.05 -8.87
CA PRO A 138 8.47 5.94 -8.30
C PRO A 138 8.54 4.69 -9.19
N PHE A 139 7.71 4.61 -10.23
CA PHE A 139 7.76 3.52 -11.19
C PHE A 139 8.87 3.79 -12.20
N GLU A 140 10.00 3.11 -11.99
CA GLU A 140 11.11 3.03 -12.95
C GLU A 140 10.98 1.74 -13.75
N THR A 141 11.00 1.86 -15.08
CA THR A 141 10.88 0.71 -15.98
C THR A 141 11.85 0.83 -17.15
N LYS A 142 12.19 -0.31 -17.76
CA LYS A 142 12.92 -0.35 -19.03
C LYS A 142 12.00 -0.08 -20.24
N ASN A 143 10.69 0.00 -20.02
CA ASN A 143 9.73 0.29 -21.07
C ASN A 143 9.83 1.77 -21.50
N VAL A 144 10.38 1.99 -22.69
CA VAL A 144 10.60 3.33 -23.26
C VAL A 144 9.29 4.10 -23.45
N GLN A 145 8.21 3.41 -23.83
CA GLN A 145 6.90 4.05 -24.02
C GLN A 145 6.34 4.59 -22.70
N PHE A 146 6.54 3.88 -21.59
CA PHE A 146 6.07 4.33 -20.28
C PHE A 146 6.80 5.58 -19.79
N GLU A 147 8.14 5.62 -19.93
CA GLU A 147 8.91 6.81 -19.57
C GLU A 147 8.56 8.01 -20.47
N GLN A 148 8.30 7.75 -21.76
CA GLN A 148 7.80 8.77 -22.69
C GLN A 148 6.42 9.30 -22.26
N ASN A 149 5.47 8.41 -21.90
CA ASN A 149 4.16 8.80 -21.41
C ASN A 149 4.25 9.66 -20.12
N LYS A 150 5.13 9.28 -19.17
CA LYS A 150 5.40 10.08 -17.95
C LYS A 150 5.88 11.49 -18.28
N LYS A 151 6.76 11.62 -19.28
CA LYS A 151 7.26 12.92 -19.73
C LYS A 151 6.14 13.75 -20.36
N GLU A 152 5.36 13.15 -21.26
CA GLU A 152 4.25 13.83 -21.92
C GLU A 152 3.17 14.29 -20.93
N LEU A 153 2.86 13.50 -19.89
CA LEU A 153 1.90 13.89 -18.84
C LEU A 153 2.38 15.11 -18.04
N ARG A 154 3.69 15.24 -17.77
CA ARG A 154 4.27 16.42 -17.11
C ARG A 154 4.25 17.65 -18.01
N GLU A 155 4.54 17.48 -19.29
CA GLU A 155 4.44 18.55 -20.29
C GLU A 155 2.97 19.02 -20.44
N PHE A 156 2.03 18.08 -20.40
CA PHE A 156 0.60 18.36 -20.43
C PHE A 156 0.16 19.16 -19.19
N GLU A 157 0.62 18.77 -18.00
CA GLU A 157 0.34 19.50 -16.75
C GLU A 157 0.88 20.93 -16.82
N SER A 158 2.12 21.10 -17.28
CA SER A 158 2.74 22.41 -17.48
C SER A 158 1.92 23.28 -18.45
N ARG A 159 1.43 22.68 -19.54
CA ARG A 159 0.56 23.35 -20.51
C ARG A 159 -0.76 23.81 -19.89
N LEU A 160 -1.41 22.96 -19.10
CA LEU A 160 -2.67 23.30 -18.42
C LEU A 160 -2.50 24.38 -17.34
N LYS A 161 -1.34 24.45 -16.67
CA LYS A 161 -1.03 25.54 -15.73
C LYS A 161 -1.00 26.92 -16.40
N GLY A 162 -0.80 26.98 -17.73
CA GLY A 162 -0.89 28.20 -18.51
C GLY A 162 -2.32 28.64 -18.84
N TYR A 163 -3.34 27.83 -18.55
CA TYR A 163 -4.74 28.16 -18.85
C TYR A 163 -5.31 29.08 -17.78
N LYS A 164 -6.26 29.93 -18.15
CA LYS A 164 -7.00 30.77 -17.23
C LYS A 164 -8.26 30.04 -16.76
N VAL A 165 -8.69 30.34 -15.53
CA VAL A 165 -10.00 29.90 -15.04
C VAL A 165 -11.08 30.41 -15.99
N GLY A 166 -11.89 29.51 -16.55
CA GLY A 166 -12.90 29.83 -17.57
C GLY A 166 -12.51 29.51 -19.03
N ASP A 167 -11.30 29.02 -19.31
CA ASP A 167 -10.86 28.54 -20.63
C ASP A 167 -11.50 27.16 -21.00
N VAL A 168 -12.83 27.04 -20.91
CA VAL A 168 -13.58 25.78 -21.06
C VAL A 168 -13.36 25.13 -22.42
N ASP A 169 -13.42 25.89 -23.51
CA ASP A 169 -13.27 25.33 -24.87
C ASP A 169 -11.86 24.80 -25.15
N LYS A 170 -10.85 25.49 -24.61
CA LYS A 170 -9.46 25.03 -24.70
C LYS A 170 -9.26 23.76 -23.88
N LEU A 171 -9.85 23.72 -22.68
CA LEU A 171 -9.78 22.55 -21.81
C LEU A 171 -10.50 21.36 -22.42
N ALA A 172 -11.66 21.54 -23.06
CA ALA A 172 -12.39 20.48 -23.76
C ALA A 172 -11.61 19.90 -24.95
N THR A 173 -10.90 20.76 -25.69
CA THR A 173 -10.04 20.32 -26.79
C THR A 173 -8.81 19.56 -26.25
N ALA A 174 -8.21 20.08 -25.18
CA ALA A 174 -7.07 19.45 -24.54
C ALA A 174 -7.46 18.14 -23.85
N SER A 175 -8.62 18.05 -23.20
CA SER A 175 -9.06 16.87 -22.45
C SER A 175 -9.15 15.64 -23.35
N THR A 176 -9.63 15.78 -24.58
CA THR A 176 -9.63 14.70 -25.57
C THR A 176 -8.22 14.15 -25.81
N GLN A 177 -7.23 15.03 -26.01
CA GLN A 177 -5.82 14.62 -26.20
C GLN A 177 -5.26 13.97 -24.94
N LEU A 178 -5.59 14.52 -23.77
CA LEU A 178 -5.17 13.99 -22.48
C LEU A 178 -5.73 12.57 -22.28
N VAL A 179 -7.00 12.33 -22.61
CA VAL A 179 -7.65 11.02 -22.51
C VAL A 179 -6.93 9.98 -23.36
N HIS A 180 -6.50 10.32 -24.57
CA HIS A 180 -5.70 9.40 -25.40
C HIS A 180 -4.37 9.03 -24.74
N LEU A 181 -3.64 10.02 -24.23
CA LEU A 181 -2.38 9.80 -23.51
C LEU A 181 -2.58 8.98 -22.23
N LEU A 182 -3.66 9.25 -21.49
CA LEU A 182 -4.03 8.52 -20.27
C LEU A 182 -4.40 7.06 -20.55
N ASN A 183 -5.14 6.79 -21.63
CA ASN A 183 -5.44 5.41 -22.07
C ASN A 183 -4.17 4.66 -22.49
N SER A 184 -3.27 5.30 -23.24
CA SER A 184 -1.95 4.74 -23.56
C SER A 184 -1.16 4.43 -22.28
N THR A 185 -1.15 5.37 -21.33
CA THR A 185 -0.48 5.21 -20.04
C THR A 185 -1.05 4.03 -19.26
N LEU A 186 -2.37 3.91 -19.15
CA LEU A 186 -3.03 2.78 -18.47
C LEU A 186 -2.69 1.43 -19.10
N ASN A 187 -2.69 1.33 -20.43
CA ASN A 187 -2.39 0.08 -21.13
C ASN A 187 -0.96 -0.39 -20.85
N VAL A 188 0.03 0.50 -21.02
CA VAL A 188 1.43 0.18 -20.76
C VAL A 188 1.67 -0.05 -19.26
N PHE A 189 1.01 0.70 -18.39
CA PHE A 189 1.10 0.52 -16.94
C PHE A 189 0.53 -0.83 -16.50
N LYS A 190 -0.55 -1.31 -17.13
CA LYS A 190 -1.09 -2.65 -16.91
C LYS A 190 -0.10 -3.74 -17.37
N GLU A 191 0.55 -3.57 -18.51
CA GLU A 191 1.55 -4.52 -19.02
C GLU A 191 2.78 -4.66 -18.10
N ILE A 192 3.20 -3.57 -17.46
CA ILE A 192 4.37 -3.57 -16.56
C ILE A 192 4.06 -4.23 -15.20
N ASN A 193 2.80 -4.18 -14.77
CA ASN A 193 2.39 -4.61 -13.43
C ASN A 193 1.60 -5.93 -13.38
N ASN A 194 1.38 -6.58 -14.54
CA ASN A 194 0.86 -7.95 -14.65
C ASN A 194 2.01 -8.95 -14.83
#